data_AF-A0A6P5SJ96-F1
#
_entry.id   AF-A0A6P5SJ96-F1
#
_cell.length_a   1.000
_cell.length_b   1.000
_cell.length_c   1.000
_cell.angle_alpha   90.00
_cell.angle_beta   90.00
_cell.angle_gamma   90.00
#
_symmetry.space_group_name_H-M   'P 1'
#
loop_
_entity.id
_entity.type
_entity.pdbx_description
1 polymer ?
#
loop_
_entity_poly.entity_id
_entity_poly.type
_entity_poly.pdbx_seq_one_letter_code
_entity_poly.pdbx_strand_id
1 'polypeptide(L)'
;METPAGGSDAVMELSEHGVVLIVEETGCLQAKVYLQRELFTRYEYNGQGRPRFGVSLGLFVDCLNTFSVPGQSSILEIRYPGPDMQLLLKSVDSLDACIYAEIRTRIPDTVSWDYNFEPAGSTPITFTVKSAALKEAIDDLEWPGSSIQINLQPVPPTVTFRGEGHGDLQIDLMYYVNTDLLVAFHCDRQVSYKYKYKFLRATTSNIPGSVIKDNRGSKLTIGRGGLLKVQHLVSVARPSTSHPRIDSAGYQQPSRIAYIEFFVKPEEDEDAANDR
;
A
#
# COMPACT_ATOMS: atom_id res chain seq x y z
N MET A 1 -4.11 -23.33 27.15
CA MET A 1 -4.27 -23.73 25.75
C MET A 1 -4.79 -22.50 25.01
N GLU A 2 -3.90 -21.54 24.79
CA GLU A 2 -4.23 -20.30 24.09
C GLU A 2 -4.21 -20.61 22.61
N THR A 3 -5.37 -20.44 21.97
CA THR A 3 -5.46 -20.43 20.52
C THR A 3 -4.75 -19.16 20.04
N PRO A 4 -3.71 -19.22 19.18
CA PRO A 4 -3.22 -18.00 18.57
C PRO A 4 -4.30 -17.55 17.60
N ALA A 5 -5.08 -16.54 17.98
CA ALA A 5 -6.00 -15.85 17.08
C ALA A 5 -5.15 -15.04 16.09
N GLY A 6 -4.53 -15.74 15.13
CA GLY A 6 -3.69 -15.19 14.08
C GLY A 6 -4.51 -14.49 12.99
N GLY A 7 -5.27 -13.46 13.37
CA GLY A 7 -5.64 -12.41 12.42
C GLY A 7 -4.55 -11.35 12.45
N SER A 8 -4.10 -10.87 11.29
CA SER A 8 -3.22 -9.70 11.27
C SER A 8 -3.94 -8.52 11.92
N ASP A 9 -3.32 -7.94 12.94
CA ASP A 9 -3.84 -6.76 13.61
C ASP A 9 -3.42 -5.51 12.82
N ALA A 10 -4.37 -4.62 12.57
CA ALA A 10 -4.14 -3.34 11.93
C ALA A 10 -4.41 -2.20 12.91
N VAL A 11 -3.69 -1.10 12.76
CA VAL A 11 -3.99 0.16 13.44
C VAL A 11 -4.77 1.03 12.49
N MET A 12 -5.94 1.50 12.92
CA MET A 12 -6.72 2.50 12.22
C MET A 12 -6.49 3.86 12.86
N GLU A 13 -6.04 4.83 12.08
CA GLU A 13 -5.92 6.24 12.45
C GLU A 13 -7.02 7.05 11.75
N LEU A 14 -7.76 7.87 12.51
CA LEU A 14 -8.77 8.78 11.98
C LEU A 14 -8.28 10.23 12.08
N SER A 15 -8.66 11.06 11.12
CA SER A 15 -8.33 12.49 11.11
C SER A 15 -9.35 13.30 10.30
N GLU A 16 -9.29 14.63 10.35
CA GLU A 16 -10.11 15.50 9.51
C GLU A 16 -9.89 15.28 7.99
N HIS A 17 -8.76 14.68 7.60
CA HIS A 17 -8.38 14.42 6.21
C HIS A 17 -8.80 13.04 5.70
N GLY A 18 -9.25 12.14 6.57
CA GLY A 18 -9.64 10.78 6.21
C GLY A 18 -9.12 9.72 7.17
N VAL A 19 -9.06 8.48 6.68
CA VAL A 19 -8.71 7.26 7.43
C VAL A 19 -7.39 6.70 6.91
N VAL A 20 -6.52 6.28 7.81
CA VAL A 20 -5.31 5.52 7.48
C VAL A 20 -5.37 4.17 8.17
N LEU A 21 -5.25 3.09 7.39
CA LEU A 21 -5.04 1.73 7.91
C LEU A 21 -3.56 1.40 7.83
N ILE A 22 -2.98 0.95 8.94
CA ILE A 22 -1.56 0.64 9.08
C ILE A 22 -1.41 -0.82 9.51
N VAL A 23 -0.57 -1.57 8.80
CA VAL A 23 -0.21 -2.95 9.13
C VAL A 23 1.30 -3.03 9.19
N GLU A 24 1.82 -3.75 10.19
CA GLU A 24 3.25 -3.97 10.35
C GLU A 24 3.55 -5.46 10.47
N GLU A 25 4.61 -5.92 9.81
CA GLU A 25 5.09 -7.30 9.88
C GLU A 25 6.56 -7.31 10.32
N THR A 26 6.79 -7.94 11.48
CA THR A 26 8.11 -8.21 12.08
C THR A 26 9.06 -7.01 12.16
N GLY A 27 8.53 -5.77 12.15
CA GLY A 27 9.34 -4.54 12.12
C GLY A 27 10.17 -4.33 10.85
N CYS A 28 9.93 -5.13 9.79
CA CYS A 28 10.67 -5.06 8.53
C CYS A 28 9.81 -4.56 7.36
N LEU A 29 8.49 -4.77 7.45
CA LEU A 29 7.52 -4.28 6.48
C LEU A 29 6.43 -3.49 7.20
N GLN A 30 6.08 -2.31 6.68
CA GLN A 30 4.88 -1.60 7.06
C GLN A 30 4.08 -1.20 5.83
N ALA A 31 2.78 -1.46 5.84
CA ALA A 31 1.85 -1.04 4.81
C ALA A 31 0.92 0.03 5.36
N LYS A 32 0.67 1.08 4.58
CA LYS A 32 -0.29 2.14 4.88
C LYS A 32 -1.27 2.30 3.72
N VAL A 33 -2.56 2.24 4.02
CA VAL A 33 -3.63 2.53 3.06
C VAL A 33 -4.27 3.86 3.44
N TYR A 34 -4.22 4.83 2.53
CA TYR A 34 -4.78 6.15 2.76
C TYR A 34 -6.13 6.28 2.07
N LEU A 35 -7.17 6.44 2.87
CA LEU A 35 -8.52 6.72 2.40
C LEU A 35 -8.84 8.19 2.69
N GLN A 36 -8.59 9.04 1.69
CA GLN A 36 -8.86 10.48 1.81
C GLN A 36 -10.36 10.74 1.97
N ARG A 37 -10.74 11.79 2.70
CA ARG A 37 -12.13 12.17 2.95
C ARG A 37 -12.97 12.31 1.67
N GLU A 38 -12.34 12.71 0.55
CA GLU A 38 -12.98 12.88 -0.76
C GLU A 38 -13.42 11.54 -1.41
N LEU A 39 -12.92 10.41 -0.89
CA LEU A 39 -13.36 9.08 -1.31
C LEU A 39 -14.74 8.72 -0.74
N PHE A 40 -15.14 9.36 0.35
CA PHE A 40 -16.41 9.09 1.02
C PHE A 40 -17.51 10.01 0.48
N THR A 41 -18.72 9.49 0.36
CA THR A 41 -19.90 10.32 0.03
C THR A 41 -20.20 11.31 1.15
N ARG A 42 -19.95 10.91 2.40
CA ARG A 42 -20.07 11.73 3.61
C ARG A 42 -18.95 11.32 4.57
N TYR A 43 -18.21 12.30 5.08
CA TYR A 43 -17.16 12.12 6.07
C TYR A 43 -17.31 13.17 7.17
N GLU A 44 -17.66 12.72 8.37
CA GLU A 44 -17.86 13.58 9.54
C GLU A 44 -16.85 13.21 10.61
N TYR A 45 -16.02 14.17 10.99
CA TYR A 45 -14.99 14.00 12.00
C TYR A 45 -15.17 15.05 13.09
N ASN A 46 -15.59 14.59 14.27
CA ASN A 46 -15.84 15.44 15.45
C ASN A 46 -14.83 15.15 16.58
N GLY A 47 -13.77 14.38 16.30
CA GLY A 47 -12.75 14.01 17.29
C GLY A 47 -11.74 15.13 17.53
N GLN A 48 -11.11 15.12 18.71
CA GLN A 48 -9.91 15.91 18.98
C GLN A 48 -8.66 15.06 18.69
N GLY A 49 -7.69 15.64 17.99
CA GLY A 49 -6.44 14.96 17.65
C GLY A 49 -6.59 13.93 16.51
N ARG A 50 -5.87 12.81 16.61
CA ARG A 50 -5.91 11.70 15.66
C ARG A 50 -6.03 10.37 16.41
N PRO A 51 -7.25 9.89 16.72
CA PRO A 51 -7.41 8.67 17.49
C PRO A 51 -6.84 7.48 16.71
N ARG A 52 -6.13 6.62 17.42
CA ARG A 52 -5.52 5.39 16.92
C ARG A 52 -6.04 4.22 17.72
N PHE A 53 -6.54 3.20 17.04
CA PHE A 53 -7.02 1.99 17.68
C PHE A 53 -6.74 0.76 16.83
N GLY A 54 -6.45 -0.35 17.51
CA GLY A 54 -6.23 -1.65 16.87
C GLY A 54 -7.55 -2.29 16.47
N VAL A 55 -7.58 -2.91 15.30
CA VAL A 55 -8.69 -3.72 14.78
C VAL A 55 -8.15 -5.01 14.19
N SER A 56 -8.95 -6.08 14.22
CA SER A 56 -8.62 -7.29 13.47
C SER A 56 -8.83 -7.03 11.98
N LEU A 57 -7.75 -7.01 11.20
CA LEU A 57 -7.84 -6.72 9.77
C LEU A 57 -8.64 -7.79 9.04
N GLY A 58 -8.46 -9.06 9.41
CA GLY A 58 -9.22 -10.19 8.85
C GLY A 58 -10.72 -9.98 9.01
N LEU A 59 -11.19 -9.73 10.24
CA LEU A 59 -12.61 -9.47 10.51
C LEU A 59 -13.12 -8.23 9.77
N PHE A 60 -12.31 -7.18 9.70
CA PHE A 60 -12.68 -5.96 8.96
C PHE A 60 -12.88 -6.25 7.47
N VAL A 61 -11.93 -6.96 6.84
CA VAL A 61 -12.01 -7.36 5.43
C VAL A 61 -13.19 -8.31 5.18
N ASP A 62 -13.41 -9.27 6.07
CA ASP A 62 -14.55 -10.21 5.98
C ASP A 62 -15.89 -9.47 6.04
N CYS A 63 -16.01 -8.46 6.91
CA CYS A 63 -17.18 -7.60 6.96
C CYS A 63 -17.37 -6.82 5.64
N LEU A 64 -16.30 -6.20 5.11
CA LEU A 64 -16.36 -5.49 3.83
C LEU A 64 -16.78 -6.40 2.67
N ASN A 65 -16.26 -7.62 2.62
CA ASN A 65 -16.62 -8.61 1.60
C ASN A 65 -18.07 -9.08 1.75
N THR A 66 -18.54 -9.27 2.99
CA THR A 66 -19.93 -9.66 3.27
C THR A 66 -20.92 -8.57 2.86
N PHE A 67 -20.53 -7.30 2.98
CA PHE A 67 -21.38 -6.15 2.64
C PHE A 67 -21.34 -5.77 1.16
N SER A 68 -20.34 -6.27 0.44
CA SER A 68 -20.13 -6.01 -0.98
C SER A 68 -20.68 -7.16 -1.81
N VAL A 69 -21.88 -6.99 -2.37
CA VAL A 69 -22.46 -7.98 -3.30
C VAL A 69 -22.04 -7.62 -4.73
N PRO A 70 -21.40 -8.54 -5.49
CA PRO A 70 -21.03 -8.27 -6.88
C PRO A 70 -22.23 -7.80 -7.71
N GLY A 71 -22.10 -6.65 -8.37
CA GLY A 71 -23.14 -6.08 -9.22
C GLY A 71 -24.17 -5.20 -8.49
N GLN A 72 -24.07 -5.05 -7.17
CA GLN A 72 -24.87 -4.09 -6.39
C GLN A 72 -23.98 -3.06 -5.70
N SER A 73 -24.39 -1.80 -5.73
CA SER A 73 -23.76 -0.74 -4.94
C SER A 73 -24.55 -0.55 -3.64
N SER A 74 -24.10 -1.17 -2.56
CA SER A 74 -24.64 -0.93 -1.21
C SER A 74 -23.99 0.32 -0.61
N ILE A 75 -24.73 1.05 0.23
CA ILE A 75 -24.16 2.13 1.03
C ILE A 75 -23.57 1.52 2.28
N LEU A 76 -22.26 1.63 2.43
CA LEU A 76 -21.53 1.26 3.63
C LEU A 76 -21.31 2.48 4.51
N GLU A 77 -21.77 2.40 5.75
CA GLU A 77 -21.50 3.34 6.81
C GLU A 77 -20.44 2.76 7.77
N ILE A 78 -19.42 3.55 8.06
CA ILE A 78 -18.37 3.25 9.05
C ILE A 78 -18.49 4.30 10.15
N ARG A 79 -18.66 3.86 11.41
CA ARG A 79 -18.82 4.77 12.56
C ARG A 79 -17.92 4.36 13.72
N TYR A 80 -17.28 5.36 14.31
CA TYR A 80 -16.50 5.23 15.53
C TYR A 80 -16.58 6.55 16.33
N PRO A 81 -16.64 6.51 17.67
CA PRO A 81 -16.77 5.31 18.50
C PRO A 81 -18.22 4.80 18.55
N GLY A 82 -18.38 3.48 18.71
CA GLY A 82 -19.62 2.87 19.19
C GLY A 82 -19.80 3.03 20.71
N PRO A 83 -20.93 2.56 21.28
CA PRO A 83 -21.23 2.68 22.71
C PRO A 83 -20.14 2.13 23.65
N ASP A 84 -19.47 1.08 23.22
CA ASP A 84 -18.39 0.36 23.91
C ASP A 84 -17.03 0.56 23.23
N MET A 85 -16.85 1.70 22.55
CA MET A 85 -15.64 2.04 21.78
C MET A 85 -15.36 1.10 20.59
N GLN A 86 -16.33 0.32 20.13
CA GLN A 86 -16.18 -0.54 18.96
C GLN A 86 -16.21 0.24 17.63
N LEU A 87 -15.64 -0.35 16.58
CA LEU A 87 -15.84 0.10 15.20
C LEU A 87 -17.13 -0.52 14.67
N LEU A 88 -18.03 0.34 14.20
CA LEU A 88 -19.34 -0.05 13.69
C LEU A 88 -19.36 0.00 12.18
N LEU A 89 -19.84 -1.08 11.56
CA LEU A 89 -20.08 -1.15 10.13
C LEU A 89 -21.54 -1.47 9.86
N LYS A 90 -22.17 -0.69 8.97
CA LYS A 90 -23.56 -0.88 8.59
C LYS A 90 -23.68 -0.81 7.08
N SER A 91 -24.22 -1.85 6.46
CA SER A 91 -24.62 -1.86 5.05
C SER A 91 -26.13 -1.74 4.94
N VAL A 92 -26.61 -0.77 4.16
CA VAL A 92 -28.04 -0.59 3.88
C VAL A 92 -28.31 -1.10 2.46
N ASP A 93 -29.05 -2.21 2.37
CA ASP A 93 -29.36 -2.88 1.10
C ASP A 93 -30.78 -2.54 0.60
N SER A 94 -31.76 -2.45 1.52
CA SER A 94 -33.13 -2.02 1.21
C SER A 94 -33.70 -1.12 2.30
N LEU A 95 -34.89 -0.54 2.06
CA LEU A 95 -35.55 0.38 3.01
C LEU A 95 -35.74 -0.21 4.41
N ASP A 96 -35.95 -1.53 4.51
CA ASP A 96 -36.31 -2.21 5.76
C ASP A 96 -35.28 -3.23 6.25
N ALA A 97 -34.16 -3.42 5.53
CA ALA A 97 -33.11 -4.38 5.90
C ALA A 97 -31.71 -3.78 5.82
N CYS A 98 -30.94 -3.96 6.89
CA CYS A 98 -29.53 -3.64 6.95
C CYS A 98 -28.73 -4.79 7.56
N ILE A 99 -27.50 -4.95 7.11
CA ILE A 99 -26.52 -5.83 7.76
C ILE A 99 -25.62 -4.94 8.60
N TYR A 100 -25.31 -5.38 9.81
CA TYR A 100 -24.52 -4.62 10.76
C TYR A 100 -23.48 -5.51 11.44
N ALA A 101 -22.29 -4.98 11.66
CA ALA A 101 -21.20 -5.63 12.38
C ALA A 101 -20.56 -4.69 13.39
N GLU A 102 -20.14 -5.29 14.50
CA GLU A 102 -19.38 -4.64 15.56
C GLU A 102 -18.00 -5.28 15.65
N ILE A 103 -16.96 -4.47 15.48
CA ILE A 103 -15.58 -4.91 15.59
C ILE A 103 -14.98 -4.30 16.85
N ARG A 104 -14.63 -5.16 17.80
CA ARG A 104 -13.95 -4.74 19.03
C ARG A 104 -12.63 -4.07 18.69
N THR A 105 -12.37 -2.93 19.30
CA THR A 105 -11.09 -2.23 19.18
C THR A 105 -10.15 -2.62 20.31
N ARG A 106 -8.85 -2.53 20.05
CA ARG A 106 -7.80 -2.72 21.05
C ARG A 106 -6.95 -1.46 21.18
N ILE A 107 -6.29 -1.28 22.32
CA ILE A 107 -5.21 -0.30 22.43
C ILE A 107 -4.04 -0.88 21.61
N PRO A 108 -3.47 -0.14 20.64
CA PRO A 108 -2.32 -0.63 19.89
C PRO A 108 -1.14 -0.89 20.84
N ASP A 109 -0.62 -2.12 20.85
CA ASP A 109 0.52 -2.51 21.71
C ASP A 109 1.81 -1.77 21.31
N THR A 110 1.92 -1.42 20.03
CA THR A 110 3.01 -0.65 19.47
C THR A 110 2.47 0.70 19.01
N VAL A 111 3.12 1.78 19.45
CA VAL A 111 3.12 3.02 18.66
C VAL A 111 3.80 2.60 17.37
N SER A 112 3.02 2.31 16.33
CA SER A 112 3.52 1.93 15.00
C SER A 112 4.74 2.80 14.75
N TRP A 113 5.93 2.21 14.75
CA TRP A 113 7.16 2.99 14.62
C TRP A 113 6.92 3.79 13.35
N ASP A 114 6.86 5.11 13.45
CA ASP A 114 6.70 5.90 12.24
C ASP A 114 7.98 5.57 11.47
N TYR A 115 7.84 4.75 10.41
CA TYR A 115 8.86 4.53 9.42
C TYR A 115 9.12 5.91 8.82
N ASN A 116 9.89 6.72 9.56
CA ASN A 116 10.09 8.12 9.31
C ASN A 116 10.95 8.16 8.07
N PHE A 117 10.27 8.28 6.94
CA PHE A 117 10.90 8.17 5.66
C PHE A 117 11.68 9.47 5.43
N GLU A 118 12.96 9.41 5.76
CA GLU A 118 13.88 10.52 5.54
C GLU A 118 14.49 10.39 4.14
N PRO A 119 14.53 11.46 3.34
CA PRO A 119 15.26 11.47 2.08
C PRO A 119 16.73 11.08 2.26
N ALA A 120 17.29 10.34 1.30
CA ALA A 120 18.69 9.92 1.30
C ALA A 120 19.66 11.04 0.86
N GLY A 121 19.48 12.28 1.35
CA GLY A 121 20.21 13.47 0.92
C GLY A 121 19.31 14.48 0.20
N SER A 122 19.92 15.43 -0.51
CA SER A 122 19.19 16.49 -1.23
C SER A 122 18.52 16.00 -2.51
N THR A 123 19.17 15.06 -3.21
CA THR A 123 18.66 14.51 -4.46
C THR A 123 17.82 13.27 -4.17
N PRO A 124 16.59 13.18 -4.69
CA PRO A 124 15.78 11.99 -4.49
C PRO A 124 16.39 10.78 -5.20
N ILE A 125 16.26 9.60 -4.58
CA ILE A 125 16.62 8.33 -5.21
C ILE A 125 15.31 7.63 -5.52
N THR A 126 14.84 7.74 -6.76
CA THR A 126 13.51 7.29 -7.13
C THR A 126 13.42 6.81 -8.57
N PHE A 127 12.54 5.84 -8.80
CA PHE A 127 12.11 5.48 -10.13
C PHE A 127 10.62 5.16 -10.12
N THR A 128 9.97 5.29 -11.27
CA THR A 128 8.57 4.93 -11.48
C THR A 128 8.49 3.91 -12.59
N VAL A 129 7.91 2.76 -12.30
CA VAL A 129 7.79 1.63 -13.23
C VAL A 129 6.34 1.20 -13.33
N LYS A 130 5.92 0.67 -14.48
CA LYS A 130 4.61 0.02 -14.62
C LYS A 130 4.40 -1.02 -13.52
N SER A 131 3.24 -0.97 -12.87
CA SER A 131 2.96 -1.84 -11.72
C SER A 131 2.97 -3.33 -12.11
N ALA A 132 2.54 -3.65 -13.32
CA ALA A 132 2.63 -5.00 -13.88
C ALA A 132 4.08 -5.48 -14.01
N ALA A 133 4.96 -4.63 -14.57
CA ALA A 133 6.36 -4.97 -14.77
C ALA A 133 7.13 -5.10 -13.44
N LEU A 134 6.80 -4.27 -12.45
CA LEU A 134 7.36 -4.44 -11.09
C LEU A 134 6.95 -5.78 -10.49
N LYS A 135 5.68 -6.16 -10.63
CA LYS A 135 5.17 -7.42 -10.11
C LYS A 135 5.85 -8.61 -10.79
N GLU A 136 5.92 -8.60 -12.12
CA GLU A 136 6.60 -9.62 -12.92
C GLU A 136 8.07 -9.74 -12.52
N ALA A 137 8.80 -8.62 -12.42
CA ALA A 137 10.21 -8.64 -12.05
C ALA A 137 10.47 -9.22 -10.64
N ILE A 138 9.56 -8.97 -9.68
CA ILE A 138 9.68 -9.55 -8.33
C ILE A 138 9.32 -11.04 -8.36
N ASP A 139 8.25 -11.42 -9.05
CA ASP A 139 7.79 -12.81 -9.14
C ASP A 139 8.79 -13.72 -9.89
N ASP A 140 9.43 -13.22 -10.94
CA ASP A 140 10.47 -13.95 -11.69
C ASP A 140 11.72 -14.23 -10.85
N LEU A 141 11.94 -13.43 -9.81
CA LEU A 141 13.02 -13.59 -8.83
C LEU A 141 12.58 -14.38 -7.59
N GLU A 142 11.45 -15.09 -7.64
CA GLU A 142 10.92 -15.90 -6.53
C GLU A 142 11.86 -17.06 -6.18
N TRP A 143 12.50 -16.93 -5.02
CA TRP A 143 13.22 -18.03 -4.39
C TRP A 143 12.92 -18.10 -2.88
N PRO A 144 12.64 -19.29 -2.30
CA PRO A 144 12.36 -19.41 -0.87
C PRO A 144 13.53 -18.91 0.00
N GLY A 145 13.24 -18.00 0.94
CA GLY A 145 14.25 -17.45 1.87
C GLY A 145 15.25 -16.46 1.25
N SER A 146 15.14 -16.19 -0.05
CA SER A 146 16.04 -15.31 -0.79
C SER A 146 15.82 -13.82 -0.53
N SER A 147 16.72 -13.04 -1.11
CA SER A 147 16.64 -11.60 -1.19
C SER A 147 16.79 -11.13 -2.63
N ILE A 148 16.25 -9.95 -2.91
CA ILE A 148 16.44 -9.26 -4.17
C ILE A 148 17.27 -8.01 -3.88
N GLN A 149 18.37 -7.88 -4.61
CA GLN A 149 19.17 -6.68 -4.65
C GLN A 149 18.59 -5.73 -5.70
N ILE A 150 18.35 -4.48 -5.31
CA ILE A 150 17.90 -3.40 -6.20
C ILE A 150 19.06 -2.42 -6.35
N ASN A 151 19.57 -2.27 -7.57
CA ASN A 151 20.64 -1.35 -7.91
C ASN A 151 20.12 -0.23 -8.83
N LEU A 152 20.43 1.02 -8.50
CA LEU A 152 20.16 2.19 -9.33
C LEU A 152 21.49 2.76 -9.78
N GLN A 153 21.73 2.74 -11.10
CA GLN A 153 22.90 3.32 -11.75
C GLN A 153 22.47 4.62 -12.45
N PRO A 154 23.13 5.77 -12.24
CA PRO A 154 22.77 7.03 -12.91
C PRO A 154 23.34 7.13 -14.34
N VAL A 155 24.46 6.45 -14.64
CA VAL A 155 25.14 6.52 -15.95
C VAL A 155 25.61 5.11 -16.39
N PRO A 156 25.02 4.51 -17.44
CA PRO A 156 23.71 4.90 -18.01
C PRO A 156 22.58 4.74 -16.96
N PRO A 157 21.47 5.51 -17.05
CA PRO A 157 20.37 5.38 -16.11
C PRO A 157 19.69 4.01 -16.21
N THR A 158 19.90 3.17 -15.20
CA THR A 158 19.42 1.78 -15.17
C THR A 158 18.94 1.41 -13.76
N VAL A 159 17.82 0.69 -13.69
CA VAL A 159 17.36 -0.01 -12.49
C VAL A 159 17.54 -1.50 -12.70
N THR A 160 18.26 -2.15 -11.80
CA THR A 160 18.54 -3.59 -11.88
C THR A 160 17.93 -4.30 -10.68
N PHE A 161 17.19 -5.38 -10.93
CA PHE A 161 16.75 -6.33 -9.91
C PHE A 161 17.55 -7.63 -10.06
N ARG A 162 18.19 -8.08 -8.98
CA ARG A 162 19.00 -9.30 -9.00
C ARG A 162 18.61 -10.21 -7.83
N GLY A 163 18.25 -11.46 -8.14
CA GLY A 163 17.93 -12.46 -7.12
C GLY A 163 19.19 -13.10 -6.53
N GLU A 164 19.16 -13.45 -5.25
CA GLU A 164 20.25 -14.12 -4.55
C GLU A 164 19.82 -15.51 -4.06
N GLY A 165 20.68 -16.53 -4.20
CA GLY A 165 20.45 -17.86 -3.61
C GLY A 165 20.64 -19.03 -4.59
N HIS A 166 20.26 -18.88 -5.86
CA HIS A 166 20.60 -19.87 -6.90
C HIS A 166 20.44 -19.30 -8.32
N GLY A 167 21.55 -19.16 -9.05
CA GLY A 167 21.58 -18.57 -10.40
C GLY A 167 21.84 -17.06 -10.40
N ASP A 168 22.20 -16.51 -11.56
CA ASP A 168 22.51 -15.08 -11.75
C ASP A 168 21.38 -14.39 -12.52
N LEU A 169 20.13 -14.60 -12.08
CA LEU A 169 18.99 -13.97 -12.75
C LEU A 169 18.97 -12.48 -12.40
N GLN A 170 19.11 -11.68 -13.44
CA GLN A 170 19.14 -10.23 -13.38
C GLN A 170 18.15 -9.65 -14.39
N ILE A 171 17.39 -8.66 -13.94
CA ILE A 171 16.42 -7.93 -14.75
C ILE A 171 16.87 -6.48 -14.80
N ASP A 172 17.24 -6.02 -16.00
CA ASP A 172 17.69 -4.65 -16.24
C ASP A 172 16.59 -3.82 -16.91
N LEU A 173 16.20 -2.73 -16.27
CA LEU A 173 15.32 -1.70 -16.79
C LEU A 173 16.15 -0.46 -17.11
N MET A 174 16.55 -0.32 -18.38
CA MET A 174 17.32 0.82 -18.86
C MET A 174 16.37 1.96 -19.23
N TYR A 175 16.53 3.15 -18.64
CA TYR A 175 15.57 4.25 -18.76
C TYR A 175 15.27 4.69 -20.19
N TYR A 176 16.30 4.76 -21.04
CA TYR A 176 16.15 5.20 -22.42
C TYR A 176 15.72 4.09 -23.38
N VAL A 177 15.73 2.83 -22.94
CA VAL A 177 15.38 1.66 -23.78
C VAL A 177 13.98 1.17 -23.41
N ASN A 178 13.75 0.93 -22.12
CA ASN A 178 12.49 0.42 -21.58
C ASN A 178 11.54 1.57 -21.19
N THR A 179 11.44 2.61 -22.02
CA THR A 179 10.61 3.81 -21.74
C THR A 179 9.12 3.49 -21.54
N ASP A 180 8.67 2.36 -22.08
CA ASP A 180 7.32 1.86 -21.87
C ASP A 180 7.13 1.26 -20.48
N LEU A 181 8.18 0.72 -19.85
CA LEU A 181 8.14 0.12 -18.51
C LEU A 181 8.59 1.11 -17.43
N LEU A 182 9.73 1.78 -17.62
CA LEU A 182 10.37 2.71 -16.70
C LEU A 182 10.01 4.16 -17.07
N VAL A 183 8.97 4.66 -16.44
CA VAL A 183 8.32 5.96 -16.75
C VAL A 183 9.14 7.15 -16.25
N ALA A 184 9.79 7.01 -15.10
CA ALA A 184 10.62 8.07 -14.52
C ALA A 184 11.82 7.48 -13.79
N PHE A 185 12.93 8.19 -13.84
CA PHE A 185 14.15 7.83 -13.12
C PHE A 185 14.81 9.10 -12.59
N HIS A 186 15.20 9.10 -11.32
CA HIS A 186 15.97 10.16 -10.71
C HIS A 186 16.92 9.56 -9.68
N CYS A 187 18.21 9.65 -9.98
CA CYS A 187 19.30 9.21 -9.14
C CYS A 187 20.57 9.93 -9.61
N ASP A 188 21.39 10.44 -8.70
CA ASP A 188 22.65 11.13 -9.01
C ASP A 188 23.89 10.30 -8.64
N ARG A 189 23.71 9.18 -7.95
CA ARG A 189 24.78 8.30 -7.49
C ARG A 189 24.37 6.84 -7.64
N GLN A 190 25.34 5.95 -7.77
CA GLN A 190 25.06 4.53 -7.72
C GLN A 190 24.65 4.13 -6.31
N VAL A 191 23.54 3.40 -6.17
CA VAL A 191 23.13 2.79 -4.90
C VAL A 191 22.69 1.36 -5.10
N SER A 192 22.92 0.53 -4.10
CA SER A 192 22.53 -0.87 -4.11
C SER A 192 22.09 -1.27 -2.72
N TYR A 193 20.88 -1.82 -2.60
CA TYR A 193 20.33 -2.31 -1.35
C TYR A 193 19.66 -3.66 -1.56
N LYS A 194 19.71 -4.49 -0.52
CA LYS A 194 19.16 -5.83 -0.51
C LYS A 194 17.89 -5.89 0.34
N TYR A 195 16.86 -6.57 -0.13
CA TYR A 195 15.60 -6.72 0.60
C TYR A 195 15.13 -8.17 0.54
N LYS A 196 14.63 -8.71 1.65
CA LYS A 196 14.02 -10.05 1.68
C LYS A 196 12.88 -10.15 0.67
N TYR A 197 12.92 -11.19 -0.16
CA TYR A 197 11.94 -11.43 -1.22
C TYR A 197 10.49 -11.37 -0.69
N LYS A 198 10.22 -12.02 0.47
CA LYS A 198 8.87 -12.07 1.05
C LYS A 198 8.26 -10.68 1.29
N PHE A 199 9.06 -9.69 1.69
CA PHE A 199 8.56 -8.34 1.98
C PHE A 199 8.39 -7.51 0.70
N LEU A 200 9.27 -7.69 -0.29
CA LEU A 200 9.07 -7.09 -1.61
C LEU A 200 7.83 -7.65 -2.30
N ARG A 201 7.65 -8.97 -2.29
CA ARG A 201 6.45 -9.63 -2.83
C ARG A 201 5.18 -9.08 -2.21
N ALA A 202 5.16 -8.87 -0.89
CA ALA A 202 4.01 -8.29 -0.20
C ALA A 202 3.58 -6.92 -0.76
N THR A 203 4.51 -6.13 -1.32
CA THR A 203 4.19 -4.85 -1.96
C THR A 203 3.41 -5.00 -3.27
N THR A 204 3.51 -6.16 -3.95
CA THR A 204 2.88 -6.41 -5.26
C THR A 204 1.78 -7.48 -5.25
N SER A 205 1.65 -8.29 -4.20
CA SER A 205 0.72 -9.44 -4.13
C SER A 205 -0.76 -9.10 -4.32
N ASN A 206 -1.20 -7.92 -3.89
CA ASN A 206 -2.62 -7.53 -3.88
C ASN A 206 -2.91 -6.21 -4.61
N ILE A 207 -2.09 -5.87 -5.62
CA ILE A 207 -2.38 -4.71 -6.46
C ILE A 207 -3.72 -4.96 -7.16
N PRO A 208 -4.75 -4.10 -6.96
CA PRO A 208 -6.05 -4.34 -7.58
C PRO A 208 -5.93 -4.47 -9.09
N GLY A 209 -6.65 -5.40 -9.71
CA GLY A 209 -6.57 -5.63 -11.15
C GLY A 209 -6.89 -4.37 -11.98
N SER A 210 -7.71 -3.45 -11.46
CA SER A 210 -7.93 -2.12 -12.05
C SER A 210 -6.66 -1.27 -12.10
N VAL A 211 -5.79 -1.39 -11.11
CA VAL A 211 -4.49 -0.69 -11.06
C VAL A 211 -3.47 -1.31 -12.01
N ILE A 212 -3.48 -2.64 -12.14
CA ILE A 212 -2.64 -3.34 -13.12
C ILE A 212 -3.08 -2.97 -14.54
N LYS A 213 -4.41 -2.86 -14.79
CA LYS A 213 -4.98 -2.48 -16.08
C LYS A 213 -4.80 -1.00 -16.42
N ASP A 214 -5.05 -0.10 -15.47
CA ASP A 214 -4.85 1.35 -15.63
C ASP A 214 -3.37 1.71 -15.67
N ASN A 215 -2.51 0.85 -15.10
CA ASN A 215 -1.06 0.86 -15.14
C ASN A 215 -0.44 2.23 -14.84
N ARG A 216 -1.00 2.96 -13.87
CA ARG A 216 -0.62 4.35 -13.51
C ARG A 216 0.76 4.47 -12.86
N GLY A 217 1.50 3.37 -12.77
CA GLY A 217 2.87 3.30 -12.27
C GLY A 217 2.96 3.11 -10.76
N SER A 218 3.92 2.29 -10.35
CA SER A 218 4.40 2.19 -8.98
C SER A 218 5.64 3.06 -8.85
N LYS A 219 5.65 3.97 -7.88
CA LYS A 219 6.82 4.79 -7.58
C LYS A 219 7.61 4.16 -6.44
N LEU A 220 8.89 3.91 -6.66
CA LEU A 220 9.81 3.43 -5.66
C LEU A 220 10.75 4.58 -5.28
N THR A 221 10.99 4.75 -3.98
CA THR A 221 11.90 5.77 -3.44
C THR A 221 12.76 5.13 -2.38
N ILE A 222 14.08 5.30 -2.46
CA ILE A 222 15.02 4.80 -1.47
C ILE A 222 15.40 5.97 -0.55
N GLY A 223 15.05 5.82 0.72
CA GLY A 223 15.33 6.79 1.78
C GLY A 223 16.66 6.53 2.47
N ARG A 224 16.88 7.28 3.55
CA ARG A 224 18.05 7.13 4.42
C ARG A 224 18.15 5.69 4.94
N GLY A 225 19.39 5.18 5.00
CA GLY A 225 19.66 3.83 5.47
C GLY A 225 19.10 2.72 4.58
N GLY A 226 18.74 3.03 3.32
CA GLY A 226 18.21 2.05 2.38
C GLY A 226 16.74 1.70 2.58
N LEU A 227 16.01 2.42 3.44
CA LEU A 227 14.58 2.18 3.61
C LEU A 227 13.85 2.39 2.29
N LEU A 228 13.21 1.33 1.78
CA LEU A 228 12.48 1.39 0.52
C LEU A 228 11.04 1.80 0.77
N LYS A 229 10.58 2.83 0.07
CA LYS A 229 9.17 3.22 -0.02
C LYS A 229 8.62 2.86 -1.38
N VAL A 230 7.58 2.04 -1.43
CA VAL A 230 6.83 1.68 -2.64
C VAL A 230 5.45 2.33 -2.56
N GLN A 231 5.10 3.17 -3.54
CA GLN A 231 3.79 3.81 -3.65
C GLN A 231 3.04 3.29 -4.87
N HIS A 232 1.82 2.80 -4.66
CA HIS A 232 0.89 2.44 -5.71
C HIS A 232 -0.25 3.45 -5.78
N LEU A 233 -0.55 3.93 -7.00
CA LEU A 233 -1.70 4.79 -7.26
C LEU A 233 -2.91 3.94 -7.66
N VAL A 234 -3.99 4.04 -6.89
CA VAL A 234 -5.21 3.24 -7.06
C VAL A 234 -6.36 4.13 -7.54
N SER A 235 -6.84 3.91 -8.76
CA SER A 235 -8.09 4.52 -9.24
C SER A 235 -9.29 3.90 -8.51
N VAL A 236 -10.08 4.74 -7.84
CA VAL A 236 -11.35 4.35 -7.23
C VAL A 236 -12.49 4.74 -8.16
N ALA A 237 -13.29 3.74 -8.56
CA ALA A 237 -14.47 3.97 -9.39
C ALA A 237 -15.44 4.92 -8.69
N ARG A 238 -16.12 5.77 -9.48
CA ARG A 238 -17.25 6.55 -8.95
C ARG A 238 -18.48 5.64 -8.93
N PRO A 239 -19.31 5.69 -7.87
CA PRO A 239 -20.61 5.06 -7.92
C PRO A 239 -21.39 5.69 -9.08
N SER A 240 -21.95 4.85 -9.96
CA SER A 240 -22.87 5.30 -10.99
C SER A 240 -24.10 5.88 -10.30
N THR A 241 -24.18 7.20 -10.20
CA THR A 241 -25.47 7.83 -9.89
C THR A 241 -26.40 7.48 -11.05
N SER A 242 -27.53 6.87 -10.73
CA SER A 242 -28.59 6.53 -11.68
C SER A 242 -29.26 7.79 -12.21
N HIS A 243 -28.57 8.58 -13.03
CA HIS A 243 -29.14 9.44 -14.05
C HIS A 243 -28.03 9.80 -15.06
N PRO A 244 -28.15 9.41 -16.34
CA PRO A 244 -27.30 9.96 -17.38
C PRO A 244 -27.73 11.41 -17.62
N ARG A 245 -27.20 12.36 -16.84
CA ARG A 245 -27.08 13.73 -17.35
C ARG A 245 -25.95 13.69 -18.38
N ILE A 246 -26.37 13.66 -19.64
CA ILE A 246 -25.52 13.99 -20.78
C ILE A 246 -25.14 15.46 -20.59
N ASP A 247 -24.12 15.73 -19.79
CA ASP A 247 -23.41 16.99 -19.91
C ASP A 247 -22.69 16.93 -21.25
N SER A 248 -23.14 17.78 -22.16
CA SER A 248 -22.61 17.93 -23.52
C SER A 248 -21.24 18.61 -23.47
N ALA A 249 -20.26 17.91 -22.91
CA ALA A 249 -18.83 18.15 -23.04
C ALA A 249 -18.14 16.87 -22.58
N GLY A 250 -17.47 16.16 -23.49
CA GLY A 250 -16.84 14.84 -23.26
C GLY A 250 -15.68 14.80 -22.26
N TYR A 251 -15.73 15.58 -21.18
CA TYR A 251 -14.80 15.52 -20.07
C TYR A 251 -15.20 14.37 -19.14
N GLN A 252 -14.56 13.22 -19.31
CA GLN A 252 -14.52 12.22 -18.24
C GLN A 252 -13.96 12.90 -16.98
N GLN A 253 -14.78 13.03 -15.94
CA GLN A 253 -14.32 13.57 -14.67
C GLN A 253 -13.19 12.68 -14.13
N PRO A 254 -12.08 13.25 -13.61
CA PRO A 254 -10.94 12.46 -13.17
C PRO A 254 -11.35 11.46 -12.07
N SER A 255 -10.83 10.24 -12.19
CA SER A 255 -10.97 9.19 -11.18
C SER A 255 -10.47 9.68 -9.82
N ARG A 256 -11.15 9.31 -8.73
CA ARG A 256 -10.62 9.57 -7.39
C ARG A 256 -9.44 8.62 -7.15
N ILE A 257 -8.35 9.12 -6.57
CA ILE A 257 -7.13 8.33 -6.40
C ILE A 257 -6.95 8.04 -4.91
N ALA A 258 -6.88 6.76 -4.57
CA ALA A 258 -6.31 6.31 -3.30
C ALA A 258 -4.83 5.96 -3.54
N TYR A 259 -4.00 6.00 -2.51
CA TYR A 259 -2.64 5.48 -2.61
C TYR A 259 -2.34 4.54 -1.46
N ILE A 260 -1.56 3.52 -1.79
CA ILE A 260 -1.06 2.51 -0.87
C ILE A 260 0.45 2.69 -0.80
N GLU A 261 0.98 2.77 0.40
CA GLU A 261 2.41 2.90 0.64
C GLU A 261 2.92 1.66 1.38
N PHE A 262 4.04 1.12 0.94
CA PHE A 262 4.80 0.11 1.65
C PHE A 262 6.16 0.67 2.02
N PHE A 263 6.62 0.32 3.21
CA PHE A 263 7.95 0.65 3.72
C PHE A 263 8.66 -0.66 4.05
N VAL A 264 9.79 -0.92 3.38
CA VAL A 264 10.55 -2.16 3.49
C VAL A 264 11.96 -1.83 3.95
N LYS A 265 12.36 -2.37 5.11
CA LYS A 265 13.73 -2.24 5.58
C LYS A 265 14.67 -3.09 4.71
N PRO A 266 15.86 -2.57 4.36
CA PRO A 266 16.87 -3.40 3.73
C PRO A 266 17.38 -4.44 4.73
N GLU A 267 18.03 -5.46 4.21
CA GLU A 267 18.86 -6.33 5.02
C GLU A 267 20.10 -5.57 5.49
N GLU A 268 20.53 -5.87 6.72
CA GLU A 268 21.82 -5.41 7.21
C GLU A 268 22.91 -6.29 6.60
N ASP A 269 23.94 -5.68 6.02
CA ASP A 269 25.12 -6.41 5.58
C ASP A 269 25.86 -6.92 6.84
N GLU A 270 25.90 -8.24 7.05
CA GLU A 270 26.62 -8.86 8.18
C GLU A 270 28.11 -8.46 8.20
N ASP A 271 28.67 -8.08 7.05
CA ASP A 271 30.07 -7.63 6.91
C ASP A 271 30.34 -6.24 7.51
N ALA A 272 29.32 -5.40 7.73
CA ALA A 272 29.50 -4.08 8.33
C ALA A 272 29.60 -4.12 9.86
N ALA A 273 29.27 -5.26 10.48
CA ALA A 273 29.34 -5.45 11.93
C ALA A 273 30.72 -5.90 12.43
N ASN A 274 31.57 -6.42 11.54
CA ASN A 274 32.90 -6.94 11.89
C ASN A 274 34.05 -5.90 11.80
N ASP A 275 33.75 -4.67 11.41
CA ASP A 275 34.73 -3.56 11.29
C ASP A 275 34.45 -2.40 12.28
N ARG A 276 33.80 -2.69 13.41
CA ARG A 276 33.63 -1.75 14.54
C ARG A 276 34.25 -2.25 15.83
#